data_AF-A0A2R6BYZ1-F1
#
_entry.id   AF-A0A2R6BYZ1-F1
#
_cell.length_a   1.000
_cell.length_b   1.000
_cell.length_c   1.000
_cell.angle_alpha   90.00
_cell.angle_beta   90.00
_cell.angle_gamma   90.00
#
_symmetry.space_group_name_H-M   'P 1'
#
loop_
_entity.id
_entity.type
_entity.pdbx_description
1 polymer ?
#
loop_
_entity_poly.entity_id
_entity_poly.type
_entity_poly.pdbx_seq_one_letter_code
_entity_poly.pdbx_strand_id
1 'polypeptide(L)'
;LAFQLQHYIGEAFYDYTSVNGWSSSSGGIPIAPTSLLSYVSLIFLNSPALLFIVVLGSLTWYVLYCIIDIAIPSRILFAMAFDGLAPRSFARVSPKLHSPYVSALVIAAITAFFDYAEIYLGFSTNGIVQYGINFMLWAYLLAAISAIVIAKREIISLSSGSKKLFATLGAISCVVLLSASGLLITYGVATYSSQGFGSALFSGNLVVNLSTIAAIPIVALALYEVIRRVRAAQGIRVELAFREIPPE
;
A
#
# COMPACT_ATOMS: atom_id res chain seq x y z
N LEU A 1 -8.42 -34.27 11.31
CA LEU A 1 -7.64 -33.88 12.50
C LEU A 1 -6.73 -32.69 12.23
N ALA A 2 -5.74 -32.77 11.34
CA ALA A 2 -4.81 -31.65 11.05
C ALA A 2 -5.52 -30.35 10.57
N PHE A 3 -6.49 -30.46 9.65
CA PHE A 3 -7.28 -29.33 9.18
C PHE A 3 -8.12 -28.68 10.29
N GLN A 4 -8.69 -29.49 11.18
CA GLN A 4 -9.46 -28.98 12.32
C GLN A 4 -8.55 -28.35 13.38
N LEU A 5 -7.37 -28.90 13.63
CA LEU A 5 -6.39 -28.29 14.52
C LEU A 5 -5.88 -26.96 13.96
N GLN A 6 -5.58 -26.90 12.66
CA GLN A 6 -5.19 -25.66 11.99
C GLN A 6 -6.29 -24.60 12.09
N HIS A 7 -7.55 -24.98 11.88
CA HIS A 7 -8.66 -24.05 11.94
C HIS A 7 -8.93 -23.58 13.39
N TYR A 8 -9.08 -24.49 14.35
CA TYR A 8 -9.49 -24.13 15.72
C TYR A 8 -8.36 -23.56 16.59
N ILE A 9 -7.12 -23.99 16.39
CA ILE A 9 -5.96 -23.53 17.19
C ILE A 9 -5.21 -22.40 16.50
N GLY A 10 -5.17 -22.40 15.15
CA GLY A 10 -4.41 -21.44 14.36
C GLY A 10 -5.28 -20.30 13.82
N GLU A 11 -6.06 -20.60 12.78
CA GLU A 11 -6.76 -19.60 11.97
C GLU A 11 -7.88 -18.88 12.72
N ALA A 12 -8.83 -19.62 13.31
CA ALA A 12 -9.96 -19.03 14.02
C ALA A 12 -9.51 -18.30 15.30
N PHE A 13 -8.46 -18.78 15.96
CA PHE A 13 -7.85 -18.09 17.11
C PHE A 13 -7.15 -16.80 16.67
N TYR A 14 -6.41 -16.85 15.55
CA TYR A 14 -5.77 -15.67 14.97
C TYR A 14 -6.83 -14.63 14.56
N ASP A 15 -7.84 -15.03 13.79
CA ASP A 15 -8.92 -14.15 13.33
C ASP A 15 -9.69 -13.53 14.51
N TYR A 16 -10.04 -14.34 15.52
CA TYR A 16 -10.71 -13.85 16.72
C TYR A 16 -9.87 -12.82 17.49
N THR A 17 -8.60 -13.13 17.76
CA THR A 17 -7.75 -12.24 18.57
C THR A 17 -7.28 -11.01 17.80
N SER A 18 -7.13 -11.09 16.47
CA SER A 18 -6.85 -9.94 15.60
C SER A 18 -8.00 -8.94 15.50
N VAL A 19 -9.24 -9.35 15.80
CA VAL A 19 -10.40 -8.46 15.85
C VAL A 19 -10.72 -8.01 17.29
N ASN A 20 -10.73 -8.94 18.25
CA ASN A 20 -11.24 -8.69 19.60
C ASN A 20 -10.15 -8.42 20.64
N GLY A 21 -8.88 -8.51 20.26
CA GLY A 21 -7.78 -8.50 21.21
C GLY A 21 -7.73 -9.77 22.06
N TRP A 22 -6.86 -9.75 23.05
CA TRP A 22 -6.51 -10.91 23.85
C TRP A 22 -7.32 -10.97 25.13
N SER A 23 -8.62 -11.31 25.07
CA SER A 23 -9.46 -11.41 26.27
C SER A 23 -9.21 -12.73 27.02
N SER A 24 -8.71 -12.68 28.25
CA SER A 24 -8.70 -13.83 29.19
C SER A 24 -9.69 -13.59 30.34
N SER A 25 -10.09 -14.68 31.02
CA SER A 25 -10.92 -14.65 32.23
C SER A 25 -10.29 -13.90 33.41
N SER A 26 -8.99 -13.58 33.35
CA SER A 26 -8.23 -12.88 34.39
C SER A 26 -7.89 -11.41 34.06
N GLY A 27 -8.49 -10.86 32.99
CA GLY A 27 -8.14 -9.53 32.49
C GLY A 27 -7.18 -9.66 31.31
N GLY A 28 -7.75 -9.57 30.11
CA GLY A 28 -7.03 -9.66 28.86
C GLY A 28 -6.14 -8.45 28.53
N ILE A 29 -5.33 -8.59 27.48
CA ILE A 29 -4.61 -7.48 26.86
C ILE A 29 -5.53 -6.89 25.78
N PRO A 30 -6.05 -5.65 25.92
CA PRO A 30 -6.96 -5.03 24.96
C PRO A 30 -6.19 -4.47 23.75
N ILE A 31 -5.20 -5.21 23.25
CA ILE A 31 -4.44 -4.86 22.06
C ILE A 31 -4.74 -5.94 21.03
N ALA A 32 -5.47 -5.56 19.98
CA ALA A 32 -5.63 -6.37 18.79
C ALA A 32 -4.25 -6.51 18.12
N PRO A 33 -3.66 -7.71 18.09
CA PRO A 33 -2.39 -7.89 17.43
C PRO A 33 -2.62 -7.94 15.93
N THR A 34 -2.46 -6.79 15.29
CA THR A 34 -2.40 -6.68 13.83
C THR A 34 -1.05 -7.16 13.28
N SER A 35 -0.11 -7.49 14.17
CA SER A 35 1.26 -7.87 13.86
C SER A 35 1.56 -9.30 14.30
N LEU A 36 2.20 -10.06 13.41
CA LEU A 36 2.69 -11.42 13.67
C LEU A 36 3.70 -11.46 14.84
N LEU A 37 4.40 -10.35 15.11
CA LEU A 37 5.31 -10.20 16.26
C LEU A 37 4.59 -10.34 17.59
N SER A 38 3.34 -9.90 17.68
CA SER A 38 2.56 -10.04 18.91
C SER A 38 2.28 -11.50 19.23
N TYR A 39 2.17 -12.37 18.22
CA TYR A 39 2.05 -13.81 18.40
C TYR A 39 3.37 -14.49 18.77
N VAL A 40 4.50 -14.00 18.24
CA VAL A 40 5.82 -14.48 18.66
C VAL A 40 6.10 -14.12 20.12
N SER A 41 5.59 -12.98 20.58
CA SER A 41 5.76 -12.50 21.97
C SER A 41 5.17 -13.44 23.03
N LEU A 42 4.20 -14.27 22.63
CA LEU A 42 3.45 -15.18 23.53
C LEU A 42 4.30 -16.28 24.12
N ILE A 43 5.23 -16.79 23.32
CA ILE A 43 6.14 -17.86 23.72
C ILE A 43 7.08 -17.37 24.83
N PHE A 44 7.29 -16.05 24.91
CA PHE A 44 8.24 -15.41 25.81
C PHE A 44 7.60 -14.69 27.00
N LEU A 45 6.29 -14.86 27.25
CA LEU A 45 5.57 -14.20 28.35
C LEU A 45 6.16 -14.49 29.73
N ASN A 46 6.72 -15.69 29.92
CA ASN A 46 7.33 -16.10 31.19
C ASN A 46 8.76 -15.58 31.39
N SER A 47 9.33 -14.89 30.39
CA SER A 47 10.71 -14.41 30.39
C SER A 47 10.77 -12.91 30.05
N PRO A 48 10.76 -12.01 31.06
CA PRO A 48 10.71 -10.56 30.85
C PRO A 48 11.86 -10.03 29.97
N ALA A 49 13.06 -10.60 30.09
CA ALA A 49 14.22 -10.20 29.29
C ALA A 49 14.05 -10.48 27.79
N LEU A 50 13.52 -11.65 27.42
CA LEU A 50 13.27 -12.00 26.02
C LEU A 50 12.11 -11.20 25.45
N LEU A 51 11.06 -10.98 26.24
CA LEU A 51 9.94 -10.13 25.85
C LEU A 51 10.41 -8.70 25.54
N PHE A 52 11.30 -8.14 26.35
CA PHE A 52 11.88 -6.81 26.09
C PHE A 52 12.67 -6.76 24.77
N ILE A 53 13.44 -7.81 24.45
CA ILE A 53 14.17 -7.91 23.18
C ILE A 53 13.19 -7.98 22.00
N VAL A 54 12.12 -8.76 22.11
CA VAL A 54 11.09 -8.86 21.05
C VAL A 54 10.41 -7.51 20.81
N VAL A 55 10.05 -6.79 21.89
CA VAL A 55 9.45 -5.46 21.79
C VAL A 55 10.42 -4.46 21.15
N LEU A 56 11.68 -4.41 21.60
CA LEU A 56 12.70 -3.54 20.99
C LEU A 56 12.92 -3.89 19.52
N GLY A 57 12.99 -5.17 19.17
CA GLY A 57 13.09 -5.64 17.80
C GLY A 57 11.92 -5.13 16.95
N SER A 58 10.70 -5.19 17.49
CA SER A 58 9.49 -4.70 16.80
C SER A 58 9.51 -3.19 16.53
N LEU A 59 10.05 -2.38 17.45
CA LEU A 59 10.18 -0.93 17.23
C LEU A 59 11.06 -0.61 16.03
N THR A 60 12.12 -1.37 15.83
CA THR A 60 13.03 -1.22 14.67
C THR A 60 12.28 -1.34 13.35
N TRP A 61 11.29 -2.25 13.28
CA TRP A 61 10.43 -2.43 12.11
C TRP A 61 9.59 -1.19 11.84
N TYR A 62 8.86 -0.69 12.85
CA TYR A 62 8.00 0.49 12.70
C TYR A 62 8.79 1.76 12.33
N VAL A 63 9.96 1.97 12.95
CA VAL A 63 10.83 3.11 12.59
C VAL A 63 11.28 3.03 11.14
N LEU A 64 11.62 1.83 10.65
CA LEU A 64 11.97 1.63 9.25
C LEU A 64 10.81 1.98 8.30
N TYR A 65 9.58 1.56 8.62
CA TYR A 65 8.40 1.93 7.82
C TYR A 65 8.18 3.44 7.77
N CYS A 66 8.27 4.13 8.92
CA CYS A 66 8.15 5.59 8.93
C CYS A 66 9.15 6.28 8.01
N ILE A 67 10.39 5.78 7.94
CA ILE A 67 11.42 6.31 7.04
C ILE A 67 11.06 6.05 5.57
N ILE A 68 10.65 4.83 5.24
CA ILE A 68 10.29 4.42 3.88
C ILE A 68 9.08 5.21 3.37
N ASP A 69 8.05 5.35 4.21
CA ASP A 69 6.78 5.99 3.88
C ASP A 69 6.89 7.50 3.66
N ILE A 70 7.96 8.13 4.15
CA ILE A 70 8.26 9.55 3.83
C ILE A 70 9.23 9.64 2.65
N ALA A 71 10.26 8.79 2.61
CA ALA A 71 11.35 8.90 1.64
C ALA A 71 10.92 8.56 0.20
N ILE A 72 10.12 7.51 0.02
CA ILE A 72 9.69 7.09 -1.33
C ILE A 72 8.72 8.09 -1.96
N PRO A 73 7.56 8.42 -1.35
CA PRO A 73 6.60 9.31 -2.00
C PRO A 73 7.11 10.74 -2.15
N SER A 74 7.99 11.23 -1.26
CA SER A 74 8.61 12.55 -1.45
C SER A 74 9.48 12.61 -2.71
N ARG A 75 10.18 11.53 -3.06
CA ARG A 75 10.95 11.40 -4.32
C ARG A 75 10.06 11.27 -5.54
N ILE A 76 8.93 10.56 -5.43
CA ILE A 76 7.94 10.48 -6.50
C ILE A 76 7.34 11.86 -6.78
N LEU A 77 6.94 12.59 -5.74
CA LEU A 77 6.39 13.95 -5.86
C LEU A 77 7.42 14.94 -6.41
N PHE A 78 8.68 14.78 -6.02
CA PHE A 78 9.81 15.51 -6.62
C PHE A 78 9.94 15.21 -8.11
N ALA A 79 9.98 13.94 -8.53
CA ALA A 79 10.06 13.55 -9.94
C ALA A 79 8.88 14.07 -10.77
N MET A 80 7.65 13.94 -10.24
CA MET A 80 6.45 14.51 -10.88
C MET A 80 6.54 16.04 -11.06
N ALA A 81 7.28 16.75 -10.20
CA ALA A 81 7.51 18.18 -10.36
C ALA A 81 8.46 18.51 -11.52
N PHE A 82 9.45 17.65 -11.80
CA PHE A 82 10.34 17.77 -12.97
C PHE A 82 9.57 17.51 -14.26
N ASP A 83 8.67 16.52 -14.27
CA ASP A 83 7.82 16.20 -15.43
C ASP A 83 6.71 17.25 -15.67
N GLY A 84 6.65 18.30 -14.84
CA GLY A 84 5.63 19.33 -14.92
C GLY A 84 4.24 18.87 -14.46
N LEU A 85 4.10 17.67 -13.90
CA LEU A 85 2.85 17.17 -13.34
C LEU A 85 2.53 17.78 -11.97
N ALA A 86 3.55 18.15 -11.19
CA ALA A 86 3.38 18.78 -9.88
C ALA A 86 3.90 20.24 -9.86
N PRO A 87 3.45 21.10 -8.92
CA PRO A 87 3.99 22.43 -8.70
C PRO A 87 5.51 22.44 -8.56
N ARG A 88 6.18 23.43 -9.18
CA ARG A 88 7.66 23.59 -9.13
C ARG A 88 8.21 23.69 -7.71
N SER A 89 7.40 24.10 -6.74
CA SER A 89 7.77 24.14 -5.33
C SER A 89 8.20 22.77 -4.78
N PHE A 90 7.67 21.68 -5.32
CA PHE A 90 8.04 20.30 -4.92
C PHE A 90 9.41 19.86 -5.44
N ALA A 91 9.98 20.57 -6.43
CA ALA A 91 11.34 20.33 -6.90
C ALA A 91 12.41 21.03 -6.03
N ARG A 92 12.03 21.73 -4.95
CA ARG A 92 12.99 22.43 -4.08
C ARG A 92 13.75 21.44 -3.20
N VAL A 93 15.08 21.44 -3.33
CA VAL A 93 15.99 20.60 -2.56
C VAL A 93 16.69 21.42 -1.48
N SER A 94 16.88 20.82 -0.31
CA SER A 94 17.70 21.43 0.75
C SER A 94 19.19 21.40 0.37
N PRO A 95 19.92 22.53 0.44
CA PRO A 95 21.34 22.57 0.11
C PRO A 95 22.22 21.78 1.10
N LYS A 96 21.74 21.49 2.31
CA LYS A 96 22.49 20.75 3.34
C LYS A 96 22.23 19.25 3.30
N LEU A 97 20.95 18.87 3.10
CA LEU A 97 20.50 17.46 3.18
C LEU A 97 20.34 16.80 1.81
N HIS A 98 20.44 17.58 0.72
CA HIS A 98 20.19 17.13 -0.65
C HIS A 98 18.86 16.38 -0.82
N SER A 99 17.86 16.74 -0.01
CA SER A 99 16.54 16.11 0.01
C SER A 99 15.42 17.08 -0.37
N PRO A 100 14.34 16.62 -1.02
CA PRO A 100 13.20 17.45 -1.39
C PRO A 100 12.32 17.76 -0.18
N TYR A 101 12.72 18.78 0.60
CA TYR A 101 12.10 19.07 1.90
C TYR A 101 10.63 19.51 1.78
N VAL A 102 10.25 20.23 0.71
CA VAL A 102 8.86 20.66 0.50
C VAL A 102 7.97 19.44 0.27
N SER A 103 8.42 18.50 -0.57
CA SER A 103 7.71 17.25 -0.81
C SER A 103 7.62 16.42 0.46
N ALA A 104 8.70 16.30 1.23
CA ALA A 104 8.70 15.57 2.49
C ALA A 104 7.73 16.18 3.52
N LEU A 105 7.68 17.51 3.65
CA LEU A 105 6.75 18.19 4.57
C LEU A 105 5.29 18.00 4.16
N VAL A 106 4.98 18.06 2.85
CA VAL A 106 3.61 17.85 2.37
C VAL A 106 3.18 16.40 2.56
N ILE A 107 4.05 15.43 2.28
CA ILE A 107 3.76 14.02 2.59
C ILE A 107 3.56 13.83 4.09
N ALA A 108 4.44 14.38 4.93
CA ALA A 108 4.29 14.29 6.38
C ALA A 108 2.96 14.90 6.88
N ALA A 109 2.52 16.01 6.30
CA ALA A 109 1.23 16.61 6.63
C ALA A 109 0.05 15.74 6.19
N ILE A 110 0.13 15.10 5.02
CA ILE A 110 -0.89 14.15 4.54
C ILE A 110 -0.94 12.93 5.46
N THR A 111 0.21 12.35 5.82
CA THR A 111 0.30 11.22 6.76
C THR A 111 -0.30 11.59 8.12
N ALA A 112 0.11 12.73 8.70
CA ALA A 112 -0.42 13.19 9.98
C ALA A 112 -1.94 13.42 9.96
N PHE A 113 -2.49 13.87 8.82
CA PHE A 113 -3.94 13.99 8.63
C PHE A 113 -4.63 12.63 8.63
N PHE A 114 -4.09 11.63 7.94
CA PHE A 114 -4.66 10.28 7.95
C PHE A 114 -4.51 9.59 9.31
N ASP A 115 -3.40 9.78 10.01
CA ASP A 115 -3.22 9.31 11.40
C ASP A 115 -4.27 9.93 12.32
N TYR A 116 -4.51 11.24 12.20
CA TYR A 116 -5.55 11.94 12.94
C TYR A 116 -6.95 11.40 12.59
N ALA A 117 -7.22 11.15 11.31
CA ALA A 117 -8.49 10.61 10.85
C ALA A 117 -8.72 9.19 11.40
N GLU A 118 -7.68 8.36 11.46
CA GLU A 118 -7.74 7.02 12.01
C GLU A 118 -8.01 7.04 13.52
N ILE A 119 -7.25 7.84 14.27
CA ILE A 119 -7.35 7.89 15.74
C ILE A 119 -8.67 8.55 16.20
N TYR A 120 -9.09 9.63 15.55
CA TYR A 120 -10.17 10.49 16.07
C TYR A 120 -11.45 10.50 15.23
N LEU A 121 -11.36 10.25 13.91
CA LEU A 121 -12.53 10.30 13.00
C LEU A 121 -13.09 8.91 12.68
N GLY A 122 -12.51 7.85 13.25
CA GLY A 122 -12.94 6.47 13.02
C GLY A 122 -12.62 5.96 11.62
N PHE A 123 -11.66 6.57 10.92
CA PHE A 123 -11.14 6.09 9.64
C PHE A 123 -10.26 4.86 9.85
N SER A 124 -10.88 3.71 10.13
CA SER A 124 -10.15 2.46 10.35
C SER A 124 -9.99 1.70 9.04
N THR A 125 -8.74 1.50 8.62
CA THR A 125 -8.38 0.66 7.47
C THR A 125 -7.47 -0.47 7.90
N ASN A 126 -7.58 -1.61 7.23
CA ASN A 126 -6.79 -2.79 7.53
C ASN A 126 -5.49 -2.81 6.71
N GLY A 127 -4.36 -3.06 7.37
CA GLY A 127 -3.05 -3.20 6.73
C GLY A 127 -2.99 -4.27 5.63
N ILE A 128 -3.75 -5.36 5.74
CA ILE A 128 -3.84 -6.39 4.69
C ILE A 128 -4.50 -5.84 3.43
N VAL A 129 -5.55 -5.02 3.56
CA VAL A 129 -6.18 -4.35 2.41
C VAL A 129 -5.23 -3.33 1.81
N GLN A 130 -4.56 -2.52 2.64
CA GLN A 130 -3.65 -1.47 2.17
C GLN A 130 -2.38 -2.03 1.49
N TYR A 131 -1.65 -2.90 2.16
CA TYR A 131 -0.38 -3.44 1.63
C TYR A 131 -0.58 -4.67 0.73
N GLY A 132 -1.54 -5.53 1.06
CA GLY A 132 -1.78 -6.78 0.34
C GLY A 132 -2.58 -6.59 -0.94
N ILE A 133 -3.63 -5.76 -0.90
CA ILE A 133 -4.50 -5.52 -2.06
C ILE A 133 -4.10 -4.22 -2.76
N ASN A 134 -4.19 -3.07 -2.09
CA ASN A 134 -4.03 -1.77 -2.75
C ASN A 134 -2.63 -1.58 -3.33
N PHE A 135 -1.58 -1.81 -2.53
CA PHE A 135 -0.20 -1.67 -3.02
C PHE A 135 0.11 -2.68 -4.12
N MET A 136 -0.20 -3.97 -3.92
CA MET A 136 0.09 -4.98 -4.94
C MET A 136 -0.69 -4.78 -6.23
N LEU A 137 -1.99 -4.50 -6.11
CA LEU A 137 -2.85 -4.28 -7.26
C LEU A 137 -2.42 -3.01 -7.96
N TRP A 138 -2.46 -1.84 -7.33
CA TRP A 138 -2.29 -0.59 -8.07
C TRP A 138 -0.84 -0.29 -8.48
N ALA A 139 0.15 -0.60 -7.64
CA ALA A 139 1.55 -0.33 -7.99
C ALA A 139 2.05 -1.29 -9.08
N TYR A 140 1.84 -2.60 -8.91
CA TYR A 140 2.36 -3.58 -9.88
C TYR A 140 1.48 -3.72 -11.12
N LEU A 141 0.17 -3.49 -11.05
CA LEU A 141 -0.68 -3.52 -12.24
C LEU A 141 -0.29 -2.40 -13.21
N LEU A 142 0.00 -1.18 -12.72
CA LEU A 142 0.45 -0.08 -13.56
C LEU A 142 1.80 -0.39 -14.22
N ALA A 143 2.72 -1.03 -13.49
CA ALA A 143 4.00 -1.48 -14.04
C ALA A 143 3.80 -2.57 -15.12
N ALA A 144 2.92 -3.53 -14.87
CA ALA A 144 2.59 -4.61 -15.81
C ALA A 144 1.91 -4.06 -17.09
N ILE A 145 0.98 -3.11 -16.95
CA ILE A 145 0.36 -2.41 -18.08
C ILE A 145 1.42 -1.64 -18.87
N SER A 146 2.34 -0.96 -18.18
CA SER A 146 3.42 -0.21 -18.83
C SER A 146 4.33 -1.10 -19.68
N ALA A 147 4.65 -2.32 -19.19
CA ALA A 147 5.41 -3.30 -19.96
C ALA A 147 4.70 -3.71 -21.27
N ILE A 148 3.37 -3.91 -21.22
CA ILE A 148 2.56 -4.21 -22.42
C ILE A 148 2.57 -3.02 -23.38
N VAL A 149 2.41 -1.80 -22.87
CA VAL A 149 2.37 -0.58 -23.68
C VAL A 149 3.71 -0.36 -24.38
N ILE A 150 4.84 -0.50 -23.68
CA ILE A 150 6.19 -0.38 -24.25
C ILE A 150 6.39 -1.41 -25.37
N ALA A 151 5.98 -2.66 -25.14
CA ALA A 151 6.08 -3.72 -26.14
C ALA A 151 5.23 -3.47 -27.40
N LYS A 152 4.05 -2.86 -27.26
CA LYS A 152 3.12 -2.59 -28.38
C LYS A 152 3.40 -1.30 -29.14
N ARG A 153 3.83 -0.24 -28.45
CA ARG A 153 4.01 1.10 -29.03
C ARG A 153 5.43 1.37 -29.52
N GLU A 154 6.33 0.40 -29.39
CA GLU A 154 7.74 0.50 -29.80
C GLU A 154 8.44 1.76 -29.24
N ILE A 155 8.06 2.14 -28.02
CA ILE A 155 8.58 3.33 -27.33
C ILE A 155 10.10 3.24 -27.16
N ILE A 156 10.62 2.02 -27.03
CA ILE A 156 12.05 1.70 -26.93
C ILE A 156 12.39 0.73 -28.06
N SER A 157 13.58 0.90 -28.65
CA SER A 157 14.16 0.03 -29.68
C SER A 157 14.52 -1.35 -29.12
N LEU A 158 13.50 -2.15 -28.82
CA LEU A 158 13.64 -3.51 -28.30
C LEU A 158 13.77 -4.52 -29.45
N SER A 159 14.57 -5.57 -29.23
CA SER A 159 14.60 -6.72 -30.14
C SER A 159 13.22 -7.39 -30.24
N SER A 160 12.92 -8.03 -31.38
CA SER A 160 11.63 -8.71 -31.60
C SER A 160 11.33 -9.79 -30.55
N GLY A 161 12.36 -10.45 -30.01
CA GLY A 161 12.24 -11.42 -28.92
C GLY A 161 11.89 -10.75 -27.59
N SER A 162 12.58 -9.66 -27.25
CA SER A 162 12.31 -8.89 -26.03
C SER A 162 10.91 -8.29 -26.03
N LYS A 163 10.43 -7.77 -27.18
CA LYS A 163 9.06 -7.23 -27.31
C LYS A 163 8.00 -8.26 -26.93
N LYS A 164 8.11 -9.48 -27.49
CA LYS A 164 7.19 -10.57 -27.16
C LYS A 164 7.26 -10.93 -25.68
N LEU A 165 8.47 -10.99 -25.11
CA LEU A 165 8.68 -11.30 -23.69
C LEU A 165 8.05 -10.25 -22.76
N PHE A 166 8.25 -8.96 -23.01
CA PHE A 166 7.64 -7.90 -22.21
C PHE A 166 6.12 -7.90 -22.29
N ALA A 167 5.55 -8.14 -23.48
CA ALA A 167 4.11 -8.24 -23.66
C ALA A 167 3.52 -9.47 -22.94
N THR A 168 4.17 -10.63 -23.02
CA THR A 168 3.68 -11.86 -22.36
C THR A 168 3.82 -11.78 -20.85
N LEU A 169 4.97 -11.34 -20.33
CA LEU A 169 5.18 -11.17 -18.89
C LEU A 169 4.24 -10.13 -18.32
N GLY A 170 4.09 -8.97 -18.97
CA GLY A 170 3.12 -7.95 -18.56
C GLY A 170 1.69 -8.48 -18.53
N ALA A 171 1.27 -9.23 -19.56
CA ALA A 171 -0.07 -9.83 -19.59
C ALA A 171 -0.27 -10.88 -18.49
N ILE A 172 0.70 -11.76 -18.27
CA ILE A 172 0.67 -12.76 -17.19
C ILE A 172 0.59 -12.06 -15.83
N SER A 173 1.42 -11.05 -15.59
CA SER A 173 1.39 -10.27 -14.35
C SER A 173 0.03 -9.61 -14.13
N CYS A 174 -0.58 -9.00 -15.16
CA CYS A 174 -1.94 -8.44 -15.04
C CYS A 174 -2.97 -9.51 -14.65
N VAL A 175 -2.95 -10.67 -15.31
CA VAL A 175 -3.89 -11.77 -15.00
C VAL A 175 -3.69 -12.26 -13.58
N VAL A 176 -2.45 -12.50 -13.15
CA VAL A 176 -2.14 -12.96 -11.79
C VAL A 176 -2.56 -11.94 -10.74
N LEU A 177 -2.24 -10.65 -10.92
CA LEU A 177 -2.60 -9.61 -9.97
C LEU A 177 -4.11 -9.41 -9.86
N LEU A 178 -4.83 -9.37 -10.98
CA LEU A 178 -6.28 -9.20 -11.02
C LEU A 178 -7.00 -10.42 -10.43
N SER A 179 -6.57 -11.62 -10.78
CA SER A 179 -7.16 -12.87 -10.27
C SER A 179 -6.89 -13.07 -8.79
N ALA A 180 -5.65 -12.85 -8.33
CA ALA A 180 -5.31 -12.95 -6.91
C ALA A 180 -6.07 -11.92 -6.07
N SER A 181 -6.08 -10.65 -6.50
CA SER A 181 -6.79 -9.59 -5.79
C SER A 181 -8.30 -9.80 -5.81
N GLY A 182 -8.85 -10.19 -6.97
CA GLY A 182 -10.27 -10.51 -7.12
C GLY A 182 -10.69 -11.69 -6.25
N LEU A 183 -9.89 -12.76 -6.21
CA LEU A 183 -10.14 -13.93 -5.38
C LEU A 183 -10.07 -13.57 -3.89
N LEU A 184 -9.08 -12.79 -3.45
CA LEU A 184 -8.98 -12.33 -2.06
C LEU A 184 -10.18 -11.47 -1.65
N ILE A 185 -10.60 -10.52 -2.49
CA ILE A 185 -11.76 -9.66 -2.22
C ILE A 185 -13.04 -10.50 -2.16
N THR A 186 -13.28 -11.35 -3.17
CA THR A 186 -14.49 -12.17 -3.25
C THR A 186 -14.57 -13.19 -2.13
N TYR A 187 -13.48 -13.90 -1.84
CA TYR A 187 -13.41 -14.84 -0.72
C TYR A 187 -13.58 -14.11 0.62
N GLY A 188 -12.94 -12.96 0.80
CA GLY A 188 -13.08 -12.14 1.99
C GLY A 188 -14.52 -11.68 2.21
N VAL A 189 -15.21 -11.22 1.16
CA VAL A 189 -16.61 -10.79 1.27
C VAL A 189 -17.52 -11.98 1.54
N ALA A 190 -17.31 -13.10 0.87
CA ALA A 190 -18.10 -14.32 1.07
C ALA A 190 -17.95 -14.93 2.47
N THR A 191 -16.78 -14.75 3.10
CA THR A 191 -16.47 -15.25 4.44
C THR A 191 -16.57 -14.17 5.53
N TYR A 192 -17.19 -13.02 5.25
CA TYR A 192 -17.38 -11.95 6.23
C TYR A 192 -18.38 -12.35 7.32
N SER A 193 -17.86 -13.07 8.31
CA SER A 193 -18.55 -13.59 9.49
C SER A 193 -17.60 -13.50 10.67
N SER A 194 -18.11 -13.57 11.91
CA SER A 194 -17.31 -13.35 13.13
C SER A 194 -16.13 -14.31 13.34
N GLN A 195 -16.03 -15.38 12.56
CA GLN A 195 -14.96 -16.39 12.61
C GLN A 195 -14.33 -16.66 11.24
N GLY A 196 -14.74 -15.91 10.21
CA GLY A 196 -14.23 -16.12 8.86
C GLY A 196 -13.11 -15.13 8.52
N PHE A 197 -12.22 -15.56 7.63
CA PHE A 197 -11.10 -14.78 7.09
C PHE A 197 -11.51 -13.37 6.65
N GLY A 198 -12.73 -13.21 6.11
CA GLY A 198 -13.30 -11.91 5.76
C GLY A 198 -13.30 -10.88 6.89
N SER A 199 -13.56 -11.30 8.13
CA SER A 199 -13.53 -10.42 9.30
C SER A 199 -12.12 -9.93 9.64
N ALA A 200 -11.11 -10.79 9.43
CA ALA A 200 -9.70 -10.44 9.59
C ALA A 200 -9.18 -9.60 8.41
N LEU A 201 -9.69 -9.80 7.19
CA LEU A 201 -9.32 -9.02 6.00
C LEU A 201 -9.91 -7.61 6.03
N PHE A 202 -11.17 -7.47 6.43
CA PHE A 202 -11.90 -6.19 6.45
C PHE A 202 -12.14 -5.65 7.85
N SER A 203 -11.26 -6.01 8.80
CA SER A 203 -11.36 -5.54 10.18
C SER A 203 -11.34 -4.00 10.26
N GLY A 204 -11.94 -3.47 11.32
CA GLY A 204 -12.22 -2.04 11.45
C GLY A 204 -13.54 -1.68 10.76
N ASN A 205 -13.50 -1.33 9.47
CA ASN A 205 -14.69 -0.93 8.72
C ASN A 205 -14.70 -1.51 7.30
N LEU A 206 -15.66 -2.41 7.04
CA LEU A 206 -15.81 -3.06 5.73
C LEU A 206 -16.02 -2.07 4.59
N VAL A 207 -16.90 -1.09 4.78
CA VAL A 207 -17.26 -0.10 3.75
C VAL A 207 -16.06 0.78 3.45
N VAL A 208 -15.34 1.23 4.47
CA VAL A 208 -14.13 2.04 4.28
C VAL A 208 -13.07 1.22 3.55
N ASN A 209 -12.76 0.00 3.99
CA ASN A 209 -11.78 -0.87 3.34
C ASN A 209 -12.10 -1.11 1.86
N LEU A 210 -13.33 -1.51 1.53
CA LEU A 210 -13.73 -1.70 0.13
C LEU A 210 -13.72 -0.39 -0.66
N SER A 211 -14.13 0.71 -0.04
CA SER A 211 -14.11 2.02 -0.68
C SER A 211 -12.69 2.47 -1.03
N THR A 212 -11.68 2.19 -0.18
CA THR A 212 -10.29 2.58 -0.48
C THR A 212 -9.75 1.88 -1.72
N ILE A 213 -10.12 0.62 -1.96
CA ILE A 213 -9.69 -0.15 -3.14
C ILE A 213 -10.14 0.53 -4.43
N ALA A 214 -11.39 0.99 -4.47
CA ALA A 214 -11.94 1.70 -5.61
C ALA A 214 -11.58 3.20 -5.64
N ALA A 215 -11.42 3.83 -4.48
CA ALA A 215 -11.16 5.27 -4.38
C ALA A 215 -9.77 5.64 -4.89
N ILE A 216 -8.74 4.81 -4.66
CA ILE A 216 -7.37 5.09 -5.11
C ILE A 216 -7.29 5.37 -6.62
N PRO A 217 -7.74 4.49 -7.53
CA PRO A 217 -7.67 4.77 -8.97
C PRO A 217 -8.57 5.95 -9.37
N ILE A 218 -9.73 6.13 -8.72
CA ILE A 218 -10.64 7.24 -9.01
C ILE A 218 -9.98 8.57 -8.65
N VAL A 219 -9.36 8.67 -7.47
CA VAL A 219 -8.64 9.86 -7.01
C VAL A 219 -7.43 10.11 -7.91
N ALA A 220 -6.70 9.07 -8.30
CA ALA A 220 -5.56 9.20 -9.21
C ALA A 220 -5.98 9.76 -10.59
N LEU A 221 -7.06 9.23 -11.17
CA LEU A 221 -7.61 9.72 -12.44
C LEU A 221 -8.16 11.15 -12.32
N ALA A 222 -8.88 11.44 -11.24
CA ALA A 222 -9.38 12.79 -10.97
C ALA A 222 -8.23 13.79 -10.82
N LEU A 223 -7.18 13.43 -10.09
CA LEU A 223 -5.99 14.26 -9.91
C LEU A 223 -5.28 14.50 -11.25
N TYR A 224 -5.13 13.47 -12.08
CA TYR A 224 -4.56 13.59 -13.42
C TYR A 224 -5.38 14.57 -14.29
N GLU A 225 -6.70 14.44 -14.32
CA GLU A 225 -7.57 15.34 -15.08
C GLU A 225 -7.52 16.79 -14.58
N VAL A 226 -7.45 17.00 -13.26
CA VAL A 226 -7.27 18.32 -12.67
C VAL A 226 -5.93 18.92 -13.11
N ILE A 227 -4.84 18.17 -12.99
CA ILE A 227 -3.50 18.60 -13.41
C ILE A 227 -3.51 18.95 -14.89
N ARG A 228 -4.08 18.08 -15.74
CA ARG A 228 -4.18 18.26 -17.18
C ARG A 228 -4.89 19.57 -17.54
N ARG A 229 -6.03 19.85 -16.89
CA ARG A 229 -6.81 21.09 -17.13
C ARG A 229 -6.08 22.34 -16.66
N VAL A 230 -5.48 22.30 -15.46
CA VAL A 230 -4.72 23.43 -14.92
C VAL A 230 -3.50 23.74 -15.81
N ARG A 231 -2.79 22.72 -16.28
CA ARG A 231 -1.63 22.89 -17.17
C ARG A 231 -2.02 23.34 -18.57
N ALA A 232 -3.11 22.82 -19.12
CA ALA A 232 -3.67 23.31 -20.38
C ALA A 232 -4.02 24.79 -20.29
N ALA A 233 -4.59 25.25 -19.17
CA ALA A 233 -4.85 26.67 -18.92
C ALA A 233 -3.57 27.52 -18.80
N GLN A 234 -2.44 26.92 -18.40
CA GLN A 234 -1.12 27.56 -18.37
C GLN A 234 -0.39 27.50 -19.73
N GLY A 235 -1.02 26.95 -20.78
CA GLY A 235 -0.42 26.76 -22.10
C GLY A 235 0.58 25.60 -22.18
N ILE A 236 0.71 24.78 -21.13
CA ILE A 236 1.60 23.62 -21.08
C ILE A 236 0.80 22.38 -21.50
N ARG A 237 1.12 21.80 -22.66
CA ARG A 237 0.53 20.53 -23.11
C ARG A 237 1.29 19.37 -22.47
N VAL A 238 0.76 18.86 -21.37
CA VAL A 238 1.32 17.73 -20.63
C VAL A 238 1.50 16.50 -21.53
N GLU A 239 0.65 16.34 -22.54
CA GLU A 239 0.72 15.22 -23.50
C GLU A 239 1.96 15.28 -24.42
N LEU A 240 2.58 16.45 -24.58
CA LEU A 240 3.81 16.60 -25.36
C LEU A 240 5.04 16.18 -24.56
N ALA A 241 5.05 16.41 -23.24
CA ALA A 241 6.17 16.05 -22.37
C ALA A 241 6.47 14.53 -22.38
N PHE A 242 5.44 13.70 -22.60
CA PHE A 242 5.58 12.23 -22.69
C PHE A 242 5.76 11.70 -24.12
N ARG A 243 5.72 12.56 -25.13
CA ARG A 243 5.98 12.20 -26.55
C ARG A 243 7.44 12.37 -26.94
N GLU A 244 8.13 13.29 -26.30
CA GLU A 244 9.56 13.53 -26.49
C GLU A 244 10.29 12.84 -25.34
N ILE A 245 10.64 11.56 -25.52
CA ILE A 245 11.69 10.98 -24.68
C ILE A 245 12.94 11.82 -24.96
N PRO A 246 13.60 12.41 -23.95
CA PRO A 246 14.88 13.06 -24.17
C PRO A 246 15.79 12.07 -24.92
N PRO A 247 16.34 12.44 -26.09
CA PRO A 247 17.37 11.64 -26.71
C PRO A 247 18.59 11.70 -25.80
N GLU A 248 18.73 10.70 -24.94
CA GLU A 248 20.04 10.22 -24.50
C GLU A 248 20.43 9.01 -25.34
#